data_AF-A0A940TSK7-F1
#
_entry.id   AF-A0A940TSK7-F1
#
_cell.length_a   1.000
_cell.length_b   1.000
_cell.length_c   1.000
_cell.angle_alpha   90.00
_cell.angle_beta   90.00
_cell.angle_gamma   90.00
#
_symmetry.space_group_name_H-M   'P 1'
#
loop_
_entity.id
_entity.type
_entity.pdbx_description
1 polymer ?
#
loop_
_entity_poly.entity_id
_entity_poly.type
_entity_poly.pdbx_seq_one_letter_code
_entity_poly.pdbx_strand_id
1 'polypeptide(L)' 'TGKGLAIGVFLFEQGMSIEHIHSVFGKPKEIITLDMEEGNYGTILVYPHHHFFFSKTGNLQTIKERKL' A
#
# COMPACT_ATOMS: atom_id res chain seq x y z
N THR A 1 15.12 7.75 -18.74
CA THR A 1 15.62 6.66 -17.87
C THR A 1 14.74 6.58 -16.64
N GLY A 2 13.71 5.73 -16.66
CA GLY A 2 12.68 5.69 -15.61
C GLY A 2 12.24 4.26 -15.27
N LYS A 3 13.17 3.30 -15.26
CA LYS A 3 12.93 1.88 -14.97
C LYS A 3 13.33 1.49 -13.54
N GLY A 4 13.11 2.38 -12.57
CA GLY A 4 13.52 2.14 -11.18
C GLY A 4 12.42 2.56 -10.23
N LEU A 5 11.42 1.69 -10.03
CA LEU A 5 10.48 1.71 -8.87
C LEU A 5 9.38 0.63 -8.96
N ALA A 6 9.31 -0.14 -10.05
CA ALA A 6 8.49 -1.37 -10.13
C ALA A 6 9.09 -2.56 -9.36
N ILE A 7 10.36 -2.47 -8.93
CA ILE A 7 11.16 -3.59 -8.41
C ILE A 7 10.93 -3.84 -6.90
N GLY A 8 10.17 -3.00 -6.18
CA GLY A 8 9.92 -3.25 -4.75
C GLY A 8 8.74 -4.17 -4.47
N VAL A 9 7.71 -4.14 -5.33
CA VAL A 9 6.36 -4.57 -4.93
C VAL A 9 6.20 -6.08 -4.79
N PHE A 10 6.99 -6.88 -5.52
CA PHE A 10 6.96 -8.34 -5.41
C PHE A 10 7.47 -8.87 -4.06
N LEU A 11 8.10 -8.01 -3.24
CA LEU A 11 8.55 -8.36 -1.89
C LEU A 11 7.41 -8.37 -0.86
N PHE A 12 6.20 -7.98 -1.26
CA PHE A 12 5.07 -7.81 -0.34
C PHE A 12 3.96 -8.81 -0.63
N GLU A 13 3.50 -9.46 0.43
CA GLU A 13 2.43 -10.44 0.40
C GLU A 13 1.25 -10.00 1.27
N GLN A 14 0.08 -10.58 1.00
CA GLN A 14 -1.10 -10.33 1.84
C GLN A 14 -0.80 -10.74 3.30
N GLY A 15 -1.31 -9.96 4.26
CA GLY A 15 -1.07 -10.15 5.69
C GLY A 15 0.06 -9.31 6.27
N MET A 16 0.95 -8.72 5.44
CA MET A 16 2.05 -7.89 5.93
C MET A 16 1.58 -6.58 6.58
N SER A 17 2.31 -6.11 7.58
CA SER A 17 1.98 -4.87 8.28
C SER A 17 2.39 -3.61 7.52
N ILE A 18 1.77 -2.48 7.87
CA ILE A 18 2.10 -1.14 7.35
C ILE A 18 3.58 -0.79 7.58
N GLU A 19 4.13 -1.16 8.73
CA GLU A 19 5.52 -0.87 9.12
C GLU A 19 6.53 -1.49 8.15
N HIS A 20 6.22 -2.70 7.66
CA HIS A 20 7.07 -3.36 6.68
C HIS A 20 7.12 -2.58 5.36
N ILE A 21 5.98 -2.07 4.88
CA ILE A 21 5.93 -1.22 3.68
C ILE A 21 6.74 0.06 3.89
N HIS A 22 6.59 0.71 5.05
CA HIS A 22 7.35 1.92 5.38
C HIS A 22 8.86 1.67 5.43
N SER A 23 9.31 0.51 5.88
CA SER A 23 10.74 0.19 5.95
C SER A 23 11.41 0.15 4.57
N VAL A 24 10.67 -0.19 3.51
CA VAL A 24 11.20 -0.36 2.15
C VAL A 24 10.94 0.87 1.27
N PHE A 25 9.71 1.41 1.29
CA PHE A 25 9.33 2.55 0.46
C PHE A 25 9.43 3.90 1.16
N GLY A 26 9.73 3.91 2.46
CA GLY A 26 9.72 5.12 3.27
C GLY A 26 8.31 5.64 3.54
N LYS A 27 8.17 6.96 3.65
CA LYS A 27 6.88 7.59 3.93
C LYS A 27 6.01 7.66 2.66
N PRO A 28 4.72 7.29 2.71
CA PRO A 28 3.82 7.46 1.58
C PRO A 28 3.58 8.94 1.30
N LYS A 29 3.16 9.25 0.07
CA LYS A 29 2.75 10.60 -0.32
C LYS A 29 1.51 11.04 0.45
N GLU A 30 0.59 10.10 0.66
CA GLU A 30 -0.70 10.33 1.31
C GLU A 30 -1.16 9.05 2.00
N ILE A 31 -1.90 9.21 3.10
CA ILE A 31 -2.54 8.13 3.85
C ILE A 31 -4.04 8.44 3.88
N ILE A 32 -4.84 7.52 3.36
CA ILE A 32 -6.30 7.64 3.34
C ILE A 32 -6.86 6.60 4.31
N THR A 33 -7.54 7.06 5.35
CA THR A 33 -8.26 6.20 6.30
C THR A 33 -9.72 6.15 5.92
N LEU A 34 -10.26 4.95 5.72
CA LEU A 34 -11.66 4.74 5.34
C LEU A 34 -12.44 4.18 6.52
N ASP A 35 -13.43 4.93 6.99
CA ASP A 35 -14.31 4.54 8.09
C ASP A 35 -15.63 3.99 7.53
N MET A 36 -15.57 2.84 6.87
CA MET A 36 -16.76 2.18 6.29
C MET A 36 -17.15 0.95 7.12
N GLU A 37 -18.43 0.80 7.45
CA GLU A 37 -18.95 -0.34 8.23
C GLU A 37 -18.88 -1.66 7.44
N GLU A 38 -19.01 -1.62 6.11
CA GLU A 38 -18.89 -2.79 5.23
C GLU A 38 -18.09 -2.44 3.98
N GLY A 39 -16.86 -2.95 3.87
CA GLY A 39 -16.01 -2.74 2.69
C GLY A 39 -14.51 -2.85 2.94
N ASN A 40 -14.03 -4.07 3.21
CA ASN A 40 -12.66 -4.62 3.09
C ASN A 40 -11.43 -3.81 3.57
N TYR A 41 -11.23 -2.54 3.19
CA TYR A 41 -10.02 -1.76 3.48
C TYR A 41 -10.26 -0.67 4.52
N GLY A 42 -9.40 -0.61 5.55
CA GLY A 42 -9.40 0.45 6.57
C GLY A 42 -8.37 1.55 6.30
N THR A 43 -7.30 1.25 5.55
CA THR A 43 -6.24 2.24 5.27
C THR A 43 -5.64 2.02 3.89
N ILE A 44 -5.37 3.10 3.17
CA ILE A 44 -4.68 3.07 1.87
C ILE A 44 -3.43 3.94 1.96
N LEU A 45 -2.27 3.37 1.62
CA LEU A 45 -1.01 4.10 1.50
C LEU A 45 -0.75 4.41 0.03
N VAL A 46 -0.66 5.69 -0.29
CA VAL A 46 -0.51 6.19 -1.65
C VAL A 46 0.97 6.49 -1.91
N TYR A 47 1.62 5.70 -2.77
CA TYR A 47 2.96 5.97 -3.29
C TYR A 47 2.90 6.42 -4.75
N PRO A 48 3.99 7.01 -5.29
CA PRO A 48 3.99 7.52 -6.66
C PRO A 48 3.56 6.50 -7.73
N HIS A 49 3.91 5.23 -7.54
CA HIS A 49 3.66 4.15 -8.52
C HIS A 49 2.64 3.10 -8.08
N HIS A 50 2.46 2.89 -6.77
CA HIS A 50 1.62 1.82 -6.24
C HIS A 50 0.82 2.30 -5.03
N HIS A 51 -0.38 1.77 -4.88
CA HIS A 51 -1.21 1.97 -3.69
C HIS A 51 -1.33 0.65 -2.94
N PHE A 52 -1.06 0.69 -1.64
CA PHE A 52 -1.17 -0.47 -0.75
C PHE A 52 -2.47 -0.34 0.04
N PHE A 53 -3.29 -1.39 0.01
CA PHE A 53 -4.60 -1.40 0.63
C PHE A 53 -4.58 -2.35 1.82
N PHE A 54 -4.90 -1.83 3.00
CA PHE A 54 -4.86 -2.56 4.26
C PHE A 54 -6.24 -2.72 4.84
N SER A 55 -6.46 -3.83 5.55
CA SER A 55 -7.63 -4.04 6.39
C SER A 55 -7.67 -3.05 7.56
N LYS A 56 -8.81 -2.96 8.26
CA LYS A 56 -8.91 -2.20 9.53
C LYS A 56 -7.96 -2.70 10.62
N THR A 57 -7.55 -3.96 10.54
CA THR A 57 -6.60 -4.56 11.47
C THR A 57 -5.13 -4.28 11.11
N GLY A 58 -4.87 -3.50 10.05
CA GLY A 58 -3.53 -3.10 9.65
C GLY A 58 -2.77 -4.11 8.78
N ASN A 59 -3.47 -5.11 8.24
CA ASN A 59 -2.87 -6.16 7.38
C ASN A 59 -3.05 -5.84 5.90
N LEU A 60 -2.00 -6.00 5.11
CA LEU A 60 -2.04 -5.78 3.67
C LEU A 60 -3.02 -6.76 3.02
N GLN A 61 -3.94 -6.25 2.22
CA GLN A 61 -4.91 -7.05 1.49
C GLN A 61 -4.61 -7.09 -0.01
N THR A 62 -4.21 -5.96 -0.59
CA THR A 62 -3.85 -5.92 -2.01
C THR A 62 -2.96 -4.73 -2.33
N ILE A 63 -2.32 -4.79 -3.49
CA ILE A 63 -1.47 -3.73 -4.03
C ILE A 63 -1.95 -3.46 -5.45
N LYS A 64 -2.18 -2.19 -5.78
CA LYS A 64 -2.56 -1.79 -7.15
C LYS A 64 -1.55 -0.81 -7.71
N GLU A 65 -1.12 -1.06 -8.94
CA GLU A 65 -0.33 -0.10 -9.70
C GLU A 65 -1.21 1.10 -10.09
N ARG A 66 -0.60 2.29 -10.08
CA ARG A 66 -1.26 3.51 -10.54
C ARG A 66 -1.25 3.53 -12.07
N LYS A 67 -2.43 3.40 -12.69
CA LYS A 67 -2.59 3.73 -14.11
C LYS A 67 -2.48 5.25 -14.28
N LEU A 68 -1.54 5.67 -15.12
CA LEU A 68 -1.41 7.07 -15.57
C LEU A 68 -2.58 7.46 -16.49
#